data_AF-A0A1Z8V4A6-F1
#
_entry.id   AF-A0A1Z8V4A6-F1
#
_cell.length_a   1.000
_cell.length_b   1.000
_cell.length_c   1.000
_cell.angle_alpha   90.00
_cell.angle_beta   90.00
_cell.angle_gamma   90.00
#
_symmetry.space_group_name_H-M   'P 1'
#
loop_
_entity.id
_entity.type
_entity.pdbx_description
1 polymer ?
#
loop_
_entity_poly.entity_id
_entity_poly.type
_entity_poly.pdbx_seq_one_letter_code
_entity_poly.pdbx_strand_id
1 'polypeptide(L)'
;MFSEQLISLATDRALGHPTQTECDLFEELYEVYINDSNSSTLREHIVARVAGCNPLPGKLGRDAIQIGTNIEKEIKPKNYTNKTTNGSGCFNDYTRARYVKDTNVNLPIIHGLFVHGILHYVVEFTIDAVAHKLDSQIRKKCEEGGNQYVRSASWTYTDWIDHPSLTVHYINKDLIGKSHVKGQYKICHPFYQKLIAL
;
A
#
# COMPACT_ATOMS: atom_id res chain seq x y z
N MET A 1 8.09 12.13 -12.41
CA MET A 1 6.85 11.42 -12.79
C MET A 1 7.19 10.54 -13.97
N PHE A 2 6.79 9.27 -13.93
CA PHE A 2 7.04 8.32 -15.02
C PHE A 2 6.10 8.62 -16.21
N SER A 3 6.46 8.21 -17.43
CA SER A 3 5.57 8.34 -18.59
C SER A 3 4.41 7.34 -18.49
N GLU A 4 3.27 7.65 -19.13
CA GLU A 4 2.13 6.73 -19.17
C GLU A 4 2.47 5.38 -19.79
N GLN A 5 3.31 5.37 -20.82
CA GLN A 5 3.81 4.13 -21.44
C GLN A 5 4.59 3.27 -20.43
N LEU A 6 5.51 3.89 -19.68
CA LEU A 6 6.30 3.18 -18.68
C LEU A 6 5.44 2.65 -17.54
N ILE A 7 4.47 3.44 -17.04
CA ILE A 7 3.57 2.97 -15.98
C ILE A 7 2.65 1.86 -16.49
N SER A 8 2.14 1.95 -17.72
CA SER A 8 1.35 0.86 -18.31
C SER A 8 2.16 -0.43 -18.36
N LEU A 9 3.38 -0.37 -18.92
CA LEU A 9 4.27 -1.53 -19.04
C LEU A 9 4.65 -2.12 -17.66
N ALA A 10 5.02 -1.27 -16.71
CA ALA A 10 5.35 -1.69 -15.35
C ALA A 10 4.15 -2.28 -14.59
N THR A 11 2.94 -1.79 -14.88
CA THR A 11 1.70 -2.34 -14.30
C THR A 11 1.41 -3.73 -14.87
N ASP A 12 1.49 -3.89 -16.19
CA ASP A 12 1.33 -5.20 -16.83
C ASP A 12 2.37 -6.21 -16.30
N ARG A 13 3.64 -5.80 -16.21
CA ARG A 13 4.71 -6.61 -15.64
C ARG A 13 4.44 -7.00 -14.17
N ALA A 14 3.94 -6.07 -13.36
CA ALA A 14 3.59 -6.33 -11.96
C ALA A 14 2.39 -7.27 -11.80
N LEU A 15 1.43 -7.23 -12.73
CA LEU A 15 0.28 -8.13 -12.77
C LEU A 15 0.63 -9.53 -13.33
N GLY A 16 1.87 -9.71 -13.79
CA GLY A 16 2.34 -10.96 -14.40
C GLY A 16 1.81 -11.17 -15.83
N HIS A 17 1.37 -10.09 -16.49
CA HIS A 17 0.98 -10.15 -17.90
C HIS A 17 2.23 -10.31 -18.78
N PRO A 18 2.11 -11.02 -19.92
CA PRO A 18 3.14 -11.01 -20.94
C PRO A 18 3.31 -9.60 -21.49
N THR A 19 4.44 -9.02 -21.19
CA THR A 19 4.93 -7.74 -21.70
C THR A 19 5.63 -8.03 -23.02
N GLN A 20 4.87 -8.05 -24.11
CA GLN A 20 5.40 -8.22 -25.45
C GLN A 20 6.48 -7.14 -25.70
N THR A 21 7.72 -7.58 -25.96
CA THR A 21 8.93 -6.75 -26.19
C THR A 21 9.50 -6.02 -24.96
N GLU A 22 9.86 -6.75 -23.91
CA GLU A 22 10.86 -6.27 -22.96
C GLU A 22 12.26 -6.43 -23.56
N CYS A 23 13.02 -5.33 -23.61
CA CYS A 23 14.47 -5.46 -23.72
C CYS A 23 15.04 -5.64 -22.32
N ASP A 24 16.20 -6.29 -22.21
CA ASP A 24 16.88 -6.57 -20.93
C ASP A 24 17.03 -5.31 -20.05
N LEU A 25 17.16 -4.13 -20.67
CA LEU A 25 17.22 -2.85 -19.99
C LEU A 25 15.93 -2.50 -19.22
N PHE A 26 14.76 -2.84 -19.75
CA PHE A 26 13.51 -2.61 -19.01
C PHE A 26 13.45 -3.48 -17.76
N GLU A 27 13.75 -4.77 -17.87
CA GLU A 27 13.74 -5.70 -16.73
C GLU A 27 14.75 -5.26 -15.66
N GLU A 28 15.95 -4.84 -16.06
CA GLU A 28 16.94 -4.29 -15.14
C GLU A 28 16.41 -3.05 -14.39
N LEU A 29 15.86 -2.08 -15.12
CA LEU A 29 15.33 -0.86 -14.51
C LEU A 29 14.11 -1.16 -13.64
N TYR A 30 13.23 -2.05 -14.07
CA TYR A 30 12.07 -2.49 -13.30
C TYR A 30 12.50 -3.08 -11.97
N GLU A 31 13.44 -4.03 -11.97
CA GLU A 31 13.94 -4.65 -10.75
C GLU A 31 14.60 -3.64 -9.80
N VAL A 32 15.32 -2.64 -10.33
CA VAL A 32 15.90 -1.54 -9.53
C VAL A 32 14.80 -0.72 -8.85
N TYR A 33 13.83 -0.23 -9.61
CA TYR A 33 12.81 0.69 -9.08
C TYR A 33 11.73 -0.01 -8.24
N ILE A 34 11.32 -1.22 -8.62
CA ILE A 34 10.25 -1.94 -7.92
C ILE A 34 10.73 -2.45 -6.55
N ASN A 35 12.04 -2.65 -6.37
CA ASN A 35 12.63 -3.11 -5.12
C ASN A 35 13.32 -2.03 -4.30
N ASP A 36 13.39 -0.79 -4.79
CA ASP A 36 14.00 0.32 -4.04
C ASP A 36 13.33 0.47 -2.67
N SER A 37 14.14 0.42 -1.61
CA SER A 37 13.68 0.56 -0.23
C SER A 37 13.56 2.02 0.22
N ASN A 38 14.25 2.93 -0.47
CA ASN A 38 14.27 4.36 -0.18
C ASN A 38 13.17 5.13 -0.94
N SER A 39 12.61 4.51 -1.99
CA SER A 39 11.57 5.08 -2.82
C SER A 39 10.46 4.07 -3.09
N SER A 40 9.21 4.46 -2.84
CA SER A 40 8.03 3.69 -3.20
C SER A 40 7.35 4.17 -4.48
N THR A 41 7.89 5.21 -5.15
CA THR A 41 7.18 5.94 -6.22
C THR A 41 6.65 5.04 -7.33
N LEU A 42 7.44 4.08 -7.85
CA LEU A 42 6.96 3.18 -8.89
C LEU A 42 5.82 2.28 -8.38
N ARG A 43 5.96 1.73 -7.18
CA ARG A 43 4.93 0.91 -6.53
C ARG A 43 3.66 1.72 -6.28
N GLU A 44 3.78 2.97 -5.86
CA GLU A 44 2.64 3.89 -5.67
C GLU A 44 1.89 4.11 -6.98
N HIS A 45 2.60 4.35 -8.08
CA HIS A 45 1.97 4.60 -9.38
C HIS A 45 1.27 3.35 -9.93
N ILE A 46 1.88 2.17 -9.79
CA ILE A 46 1.25 0.90 -10.18
C ILE A 46 -0.02 0.67 -9.34
N VAL A 47 0.05 0.84 -8.02
CA VAL A 47 -1.11 0.67 -7.13
C VAL A 47 -2.20 1.70 -7.43
N ALA A 48 -1.85 2.96 -7.71
CA ALA A 48 -2.80 3.99 -8.13
C ALA A 48 -3.56 3.55 -9.39
N ARG A 49 -2.83 3.09 -10.42
CA ARG A 49 -3.42 2.66 -11.69
C ARG A 49 -4.37 1.48 -11.50
N VAL A 50 -3.95 0.47 -10.75
CA VAL A 50 -4.79 -0.71 -10.45
C VAL A 50 -6.06 -0.31 -9.69
N ALA A 51 -5.99 0.69 -8.83
CA ALA A 51 -7.14 1.23 -8.09
C ALA A 51 -7.96 2.30 -8.86
N GLY A 52 -7.72 2.48 -10.16
CA GLY A 52 -8.45 3.45 -10.99
C GLY A 52 -8.17 4.92 -10.61
N CYS A 53 -6.95 5.22 -10.19
CA CYS A 53 -6.52 6.54 -9.73
C CYS A 53 -5.35 7.09 -10.57
N ASN A 54 -5.26 8.42 -10.64
CA ASN A 54 -4.09 9.12 -11.16
C ASN A 54 -3.14 9.50 -10.01
N PRO A 55 -1.82 9.35 -10.17
CA PRO A 55 -0.85 9.83 -9.20
C PRO A 55 -0.96 11.36 -8.99
N LEU A 56 -0.85 11.81 -7.74
CA LEU A 56 -0.80 13.22 -7.36
C LEU A 56 0.61 13.57 -6.83
N PRO A 57 1.46 14.24 -7.62
CA PRO A 57 2.78 14.63 -7.15
C PRO A 57 2.73 15.75 -6.11
N GLY A 58 3.57 15.66 -5.08
CA GLY A 58 3.94 16.81 -4.24
C GLY A 58 2.97 17.17 -3.10
N LYS A 59 1.85 16.46 -2.93
CA LYS A 59 0.95 16.66 -1.78
C LYS A 59 1.23 15.61 -0.71
N LEU A 60 1.95 16.02 0.34
CA LEU A 60 2.29 15.11 1.45
C LEU A 60 1.01 14.49 2.03
N GLY A 61 0.91 13.18 1.94
CA GLY A 61 -0.23 12.45 2.48
C GLY A 61 -1.46 12.38 1.58
N ARG A 62 -1.32 12.66 0.28
CA ARG A 62 -2.37 12.56 -0.74
C ARG A 62 -1.71 12.15 -2.05
N ASP A 63 -1.39 10.87 -2.16
CA ASP A 63 -0.54 10.33 -3.23
C ASP A 63 -1.28 10.10 -4.56
N ALA A 64 -2.63 10.07 -4.54
CA ALA A 64 -3.44 9.84 -5.73
C ALA A 64 -4.82 10.49 -5.69
N ILE A 65 -5.46 10.63 -6.86
CA ILE A 65 -6.83 11.09 -7.04
C ILE A 65 -7.62 10.09 -7.87
N GLN A 66 -8.82 9.73 -7.42
CA GLN A 66 -9.68 8.82 -8.17
C GLN A 66 -10.17 9.46 -9.48
N ILE A 67 -10.02 8.73 -10.58
CA ILE A 67 -10.36 9.21 -11.93
C ILE A 67 -11.84 9.60 -11.99
N GLY A 68 -12.11 10.77 -12.58
CA GLY A 68 -13.47 11.30 -12.72
C GLY A 68 -14.06 11.89 -11.43
N THR A 69 -13.28 12.00 -10.36
CA THR A 69 -13.71 12.56 -9.07
C THR A 69 -12.68 13.52 -8.50
N ASN A 70 -13.01 14.16 -7.37
CA ASN A 70 -12.06 14.95 -6.57
C ASN A 70 -11.62 14.22 -5.28
N ILE A 71 -11.81 12.90 -5.21
CA ILE A 71 -11.47 12.10 -4.03
C ILE A 71 -9.98 11.79 -4.05
N GLU A 72 -9.25 12.45 -3.17
CA GLU A 72 -7.83 12.17 -2.93
C GLU A 72 -7.65 10.96 -2.00
N LYS A 73 -6.58 10.20 -2.22
CA LYS A 73 -6.27 8.96 -1.50
C LYS A 73 -4.81 8.93 -1.08
N GLU A 74 -4.53 8.27 0.04
CA GLU A 74 -3.16 7.90 0.45
C GLU A 74 -2.82 6.53 -0.12
N ILE A 75 -1.60 6.32 -0.62
CA ILE A 75 -1.14 5.00 -1.04
C ILE A 75 -0.06 4.49 -0.08
N LYS A 76 -0.21 3.24 0.34
CA LYS A 76 0.75 2.50 1.17
C LYS A 76 1.12 1.21 0.47
N PRO A 77 2.03 1.24 -0.52
CA PRO A 77 2.54 0.01 -1.07
C PRO A 77 3.57 -0.60 -0.13
N LYS A 78 3.59 -1.92 -0.06
CA LYS A 78 4.57 -2.68 0.70
C LYS A 78 5.36 -3.56 -0.23
N ASN A 79 6.68 -3.53 -0.08
CA ASN A 79 7.56 -4.49 -0.73
C ASN A 79 7.94 -5.60 0.27
N TYR A 80 7.87 -6.86 -0.14
CA TYR A 80 8.37 -7.98 0.65
C TYR A 80 9.91 -7.98 0.65
N THR A 81 10.49 -7.83 1.83
CA THR A 81 11.96 -7.73 2.04
C THR A 81 12.51 -8.94 2.77
N ASN A 82 12.04 -10.15 2.42
CA ASN A 82 12.39 -11.39 3.12
C ASN A 82 11.87 -11.50 4.57
N LYS A 83 10.95 -10.61 4.95
CA LYS A 83 10.25 -10.64 6.24
C LYS A 83 8.76 -10.84 6.01
N THR A 84 8.16 -11.77 6.75
CA THR A 84 6.73 -12.04 6.70
C THR A 84 5.93 -10.77 6.97
N THR A 85 4.95 -10.46 6.10
CA THR A 85 4.04 -9.34 6.29
C THR A 85 2.75 -9.77 6.98
N ASN A 86 2.21 -8.90 7.83
CA ASN A 86 0.88 -9.00 8.44
C ASN A 86 -0.03 -7.87 7.95
N GLY A 87 0.12 -7.44 6.69
CA GLY A 87 -0.70 -6.35 6.13
C GLY A 87 -0.52 -5.01 6.83
N SER A 88 0.63 -4.79 7.48
CA SER A 88 0.93 -3.53 8.16
C SER A 88 1.32 -2.40 7.22
N GLY A 89 0.80 -1.22 7.53
CA GLY A 89 1.20 0.06 6.95
C GLY A 89 1.50 1.06 8.08
N CYS A 90 2.02 2.23 7.71
CA CYS A 90 2.21 3.31 8.66
C CYS A 90 2.18 4.70 8.01
N PHE A 91 1.89 5.70 8.82
CA PHE A 91 2.25 7.08 8.54
C PHE A 91 3.57 7.42 9.26
N ASN A 92 4.52 7.96 8.50
CA ASN A 92 5.77 8.46 9.07
C ASN A 92 5.60 9.89 9.57
N ASP A 93 6.27 10.20 10.67
CA ASP A 93 6.27 11.53 11.31
C ASP A 93 4.86 12.11 11.48
N TYR A 94 3.93 11.26 11.94
CA TYR A 94 2.50 11.57 12.01
C TYR A 94 2.17 12.42 13.22
N THR A 95 1.41 13.49 13.02
CA THR A 95 1.07 14.48 14.05
C THR A 95 -0.41 14.45 14.41
N ARG A 96 -0.77 14.98 15.59
CA ARG A 96 -2.17 15.21 15.98
C ARG A 96 -2.93 16.05 14.95
N ALA A 97 -2.30 17.11 14.44
CA ALA A 97 -2.90 17.98 13.43
C ALA A 97 -3.21 17.22 12.13
N ARG A 98 -2.27 16.36 11.67
CA ARG A 98 -2.48 15.54 10.48
C ARG A 98 -3.57 14.47 10.70
N TYR A 99 -3.58 13.81 11.86
CA TYR A 99 -4.66 12.88 12.23
C TYR A 99 -6.04 13.52 12.17
N VAL A 100 -6.22 14.70 12.77
CA VAL A 100 -7.49 15.43 12.72
C VAL A 100 -7.87 15.78 11.29
N LYS A 101 -6.92 16.24 10.48
CA LYS A 101 -7.17 16.55 9.06
C LYS A 101 -7.60 15.32 8.26
N ASP A 102 -6.92 14.19 8.45
CA ASP A 102 -7.17 12.96 7.68
C ASP A 102 -8.49 12.30 8.10
N THR A 103 -8.81 12.28 9.40
CA THR A 103 -10.08 11.75 9.93
C THR A 103 -11.27 12.62 9.55
N ASN A 104 -11.14 13.95 9.56
CA ASN A 104 -12.21 14.87 9.16
C ASN A 104 -12.70 14.66 7.72
N VAL A 105 -11.81 14.21 6.83
CA VAL A 105 -12.16 13.90 5.43
C VAL A 105 -12.41 12.40 5.19
N ASN A 106 -12.37 11.60 6.26
CA ASN A 106 -12.39 10.13 6.21
C ASN A 106 -11.48 9.57 5.11
N LEU A 107 -10.22 10.00 5.11
CA LEU A 107 -9.23 9.74 4.06
C LEU A 107 -9.22 8.26 3.60
N PRO A 108 -9.47 7.97 2.31
CA PRO A 108 -9.25 6.64 1.76
C PRO A 108 -7.75 6.31 1.69
N ILE A 109 -7.42 5.07 2.04
CA ILE A 109 -6.07 4.52 2.05
C ILE A 109 -6.05 3.28 1.15
N ILE A 110 -5.20 3.29 0.12
CA ILE A 110 -4.99 2.15 -0.77
C ILE A 110 -3.72 1.43 -0.32
N HIS A 111 -3.83 0.13 -0.04
CA HIS A 111 -2.74 -0.73 0.39
C HIS A 111 -2.45 -1.77 -0.69
N GLY A 112 -1.20 -1.83 -1.16
CA GLY A 112 -0.73 -2.87 -2.08
C GLY A 112 0.41 -3.69 -1.51
N LEU A 113 0.53 -4.96 -1.90
CA LEU A 113 1.69 -5.81 -1.59
C LEU A 113 2.38 -6.28 -2.86
N PHE A 114 3.68 -6.04 -2.94
CA PHE A 114 4.58 -6.59 -3.94
C PHE A 114 5.47 -7.68 -3.31
N VAL A 115 5.69 -8.75 -4.05
CA VAL A 115 6.62 -9.82 -3.71
C VAL A 115 7.47 -10.12 -4.94
N HIS A 116 8.77 -9.84 -4.85
CA HIS A 116 9.71 -10.03 -5.95
C HIS A 116 9.22 -9.36 -7.25
N GLY A 117 8.85 -8.07 -7.14
CA GLY A 117 8.29 -7.30 -8.26
C GLY A 117 6.82 -7.60 -8.59
N ILE A 118 6.28 -8.76 -8.23
CA ILE A 118 4.90 -9.14 -8.59
C ILE A 118 3.89 -8.61 -7.58
N LEU A 119 2.80 -8.02 -8.08
CA LEU A 119 1.71 -7.52 -7.27
C LEU A 119 0.83 -8.69 -6.80
N HIS A 120 0.66 -8.81 -5.48
CA HIS A 120 -0.16 -9.84 -4.84
C HIS A 120 -1.60 -9.37 -4.60
N TYR A 121 -1.78 -8.17 -4.07
CA TYR A 121 -3.11 -7.59 -3.84
C TYR A 121 -3.05 -6.06 -3.86
N VAL A 122 -4.22 -5.45 -4.12
CA VAL A 122 -4.54 -4.04 -3.89
C VAL A 122 -5.91 -3.96 -3.23
N VAL A 123 -5.95 -3.37 -2.04
CA VAL A 123 -7.19 -3.14 -1.28
C VAL A 123 -7.28 -1.68 -0.88
N GLU A 124 -8.48 -1.21 -0.61
CA GLU A 124 -8.75 0.13 -0.12
C GLU A 124 -9.65 0.08 1.11
N PHE A 125 -9.36 0.94 2.08
CA PHE A 125 -10.20 1.14 3.27
C PHE A 125 -10.07 2.61 3.70
N THR A 126 -11.01 3.10 4.49
CA THR A 126 -10.94 4.48 4.99
C THR A 126 -10.13 4.56 6.29
N ILE A 127 -9.60 5.74 6.61
CA ILE A 127 -8.82 5.96 7.83
C ILE A 127 -9.57 5.57 9.10
N ASP A 128 -10.91 5.62 9.09
CA ASP A 128 -11.77 5.15 10.18
C ASP A 128 -11.40 3.74 10.67
N ALA A 129 -11.09 2.82 9.75
CA ALA A 129 -10.67 1.45 10.07
C ALA A 129 -9.45 1.40 11.01
N VAL A 130 -8.54 2.35 10.88
CA VAL A 130 -7.28 2.40 11.64
C VAL A 130 -7.25 3.56 12.65
N ALA A 131 -8.30 4.38 12.72
CA ALA A 131 -8.29 5.66 13.42
C ALA A 131 -8.03 5.50 14.92
N HIS A 132 -8.71 4.55 15.58
CA HIS A 132 -8.50 4.29 17.01
C HIS A 132 -7.04 3.87 17.31
N LYS A 133 -6.44 3.05 16.45
CA LYS A 133 -5.05 2.61 16.59
C LYS A 133 -4.07 3.77 16.41
N LEU A 134 -4.32 4.65 15.45
CA LEU A 134 -3.53 5.85 15.20
C LEU A 134 -3.64 6.84 16.37
N ASP A 135 -4.86 7.11 16.84
CA ASP A 135 -5.13 8.00 17.97
C ASP A 135 -4.37 7.56 19.22
N SER A 136 -4.49 6.29 19.61
CA SER A 136 -3.79 5.73 20.78
C SER A 136 -2.27 5.95 20.71
N GLN A 137 -1.66 5.80 19.54
CA GLN A 137 -0.22 6.04 19.35
C GLN A 137 0.14 7.52 19.47
N ILE A 138 -0.68 8.41 18.93
CA ILE A 138 -0.49 9.87 19.01
C ILE A 138 -0.63 10.34 20.44
N ARG A 139 -1.66 9.93 21.18
CA ARG A 139 -1.86 10.29 22.59
C ARG A 139 -0.64 9.87 23.41
N LYS A 140 -0.25 8.61 23.31
CA LYS A 140 0.88 8.05 24.06
C LYS A 140 2.21 8.74 23.77
N LYS A 141 2.51 9.00 22.49
CA LYS A 141 3.82 9.52 22.09
C LYS A 141 3.90 11.04 22.14
N CYS A 142 2.85 11.74 21.73
CA CYS A 142 2.87 13.18 21.57
C CYS A 142 2.27 13.91 22.77
N GLU A 143 1.10 13.50 23.25
CA GLU A 143 0.40 14.21 24.33
C GLU A 143 0.93 13.83 25.70
N GLU A 144 1.13 12.55 25.96
CA GLU A 144 1.68 12.02 27.21
C GLU A 144 3.21 12.04 27.20
N GLY A 145 3.80 11.69 26.06
CA GLY A 145 5.26 11.55 25.91
C GLY A 145 5.99 12.82 25.51
N GLY A 146 5.28 13.88 25.10
CA GLY A 146 5.85 15.17 24.72
C GLY A 146 6.55 15.20 23.36
N ASN A 147 6.49 14.15 22.54
CA ASN A 147 7.06 14.18 21.19
C ASN A 147 6.22 15.06 20.26
N GLN A 148 6.87 15.69 19.27
CA GLN A 148 6.14 16.45 18.24
C GLN A 148 5.32 15.55 17.29
N TYR A 149 5.79 14.32 17.07
CA TYR A 149 5.20 13.39 16.12
C TYR A 149 5.46 11.93 16.50
N VAL A 150 4.70 11.02 15.91
CA VAL A 150 4.93 9.57 15.95
C VAL A 150 5.78 9.19 14.73
N ARG A 151 7.03 8.72 14.94
CA ARG A 151 7.93 8.33 13.84
C ARG A 151 7.30 7.32 12.87
N SER A 152 6.53 6.37 13.40
CA SER A 152 5.80 5.37 12.63
C SER A 152 4.48 5.06 13.33
N ALA A 153 3.42 5.80 12.99
CA ALA A 153 2.06 5.52 13.43
C ALA A 153 1.52 4.36 12.58
N SER A 154 1.49 3.16 13.15
CA SER A 154 1.33 1.92 12.39
C SER A 154 0.04 1.17 12.70
N TRP A 155 -0.38 0.33 11.77
CA TRP A 155 -1.52 -0.59 11.87
C TRP A 155 -1.15 -1.93 11.24
N THR A 156 -2.03 -2.92 11.33
CA THR A 156 -1.90 -4.27 10.75
C THR A 156 -3.20 -4.69 10.06
N TYR A 157 -3.21 -5.86 9.44
CA TYR A 157 -4.41 -6.40 8.79
C TYR A 157 -5.63 -6.49 9.70
N THR A 158 -5.44 -6.73 11.00
CA THR A 158 -6.57 -6.85 11.96
C THR A 158 -7.35 -5.56 12.12
N ASP A 159 -6.72 -4.41 11.83
CA ASP A 159 -7.37 -3.11 11.97
C ASP A 159 -8.30 -2.84 10.77
N TRP A 160 -8.02 -3.37 9.58
CA TRP A 160 -8.74 -3.00 8.35
C TRP A 160 -9.48 -4.14 7.62
N ILE A 161 -9.10 -5.40 7.81
CA ILE A 161 -9.58 -6.48 6.93
C ILE A 161 -11.06 -6.83 7.10
N ASP A 162 -11.62 -6.60 8.28
CA ASP A 162 -13.03 -6.87 8.57
C ASP A 162 -13.84 -5.55 8.62
N HIS A 163 -13.22 -4.41 8.24
CA HIS A 163 -13.89 -3.12 8.30
C HIS A 163 -14.90 -2.98 7.14
N PRO A 164 -16.11 -2.44 7.37
CA PRO A 164 -17.13 -2.31 6.32
C PRO A 164 -16.73 -1.45 5.12
N SER A 165 -15.72 -0.59 5.27
CA SER A 165 -15.19 0.23 4.17
C SER A 165 -14.27 -0.52 3.21
N LEU A 166 -13.91 -1.78 3.51
CA LEU A 166 -12.94 -2.52 2.70
C LEU A 166 -13.47 -2.73 1.28
N THR A 167 -12.65 -2.36 0.30
CA THR A 167 -12.87 -2.61 -1.12
C THR A 167 -11.66 -3.35 -1.68
N VAL A 168 -11.90 -4.39 -2.48
CA VAL A 168 -10.83 -5.13 -3.17
C VAL A 168 -10.74 -4.62 -4.61
N HIS A 169 -9.57 -4.07 -4.97
CA HIS A 169 -9.29 -3.67 -6.36
C HIS A 169 -8.62 -4.80 -7.14
N TYR A 170 -7.77 -5.58 -6.47
CA TYR A 170 -7.06 -6.70 -7.08
C TYR A 170 -6.60 -7.71 -6.03
N ILE A 171 -6.67 -9.00 -6.36
CA ILE A 171 -6.09 -10.08 -5.55
C ILE A 171 -5.68 -11.26 -6.44
N ASN A 172 -4.43 -11.69 -6.34
CA ASN A 172 -3.93 -12.88 -7.02
C ASN A 172 -3.90 -14.06 -6.05
N LYS A 173 -5.06 -14.71 -5.86
CA LYS A 173 -5.21 -15.82 -4.90
C LYS A 173 -4.29 -16.99 -5.19
N ASP A 174 -4.06 -17.31 -6.46
CA ASP A 174 -3.20 -18.41 -6.88
C ASP A 174 -1.75 -18.17 -6.49
N LEU A 175 -1.22 -16.97 -6.78
CA LEU A 175 0.14 -16.60 -6.42
C LEU A 175 0.32 -16.53 -4.89
N ILE A 176 -0.65 -15.93 -4.20
CA ILE A 176 -0.67 -15.88 -2.74
C ILE A 176 -0.65 -17.31 -2.16
N GLY A 177 -1.48 -18.22 -2.68
CA GLY A 177 -1.51 -19.63 -2.28
C GLY A 177 -0.18 -20.35 -2.50
N LYS A 178 0.42 -20.20 -3.69
CA LYS A 178 1.74 -20.77 -4.00
C LYS A 178 2.85 -20.23 -3.09
N SER A 179 2.74 -18.99 -2.64
CA SER A 179 3.70 -18.34 -1.75
C SER A 179 3.52 -18.68 -0.26
N HIS A 180 2.44 -19.37 0.11
CA HIS A 180 2.10 -19.70 1.49
C HIS A 180 2.72 -21.03 1.95
N VAL A 181 4.06 -21.07 1.99
CA VAL A 181 4.82 -22.27 2.36
C VAL A 181 5.20 -22.23 3.84
N LYS A 182 4.91 -23.32 4.58
CA LYS A 182 5.23 -23.45 6.01
C LYS A 182 6.73 -23.20 6.27
N GLY A 183 7.02 -22.23 7.13
CA GLY A 183 8.40 -21.82 7.46
C GLY A 183 8.99 -20.76 6.51
N GLN A 184 8.30 -20.38 5.44
CA GLN A 184 8.73 -19.36 4.48
C GLN A 184 7.60 -18.39 4.10
N TYR A 185 6.67 -18.17 5.03
CA TYR A 185 5.49 -17.36 4.81
C TYR A 185 5.85 -15.94 4.37
N LYS A 186 5.40 -15.57 3.17
CA LYS A 186 5.45 -14.17 2.70
C LYS A 186 4.41 -13.33 3.43
N ILE A 187 3.22 -13.90 3.59
CA ILE A 187 2.08 -13.34 4.32
C ILE A 187 1.84 -14.21 5.56
N CYS A 188 1.67 -13.63 6.74
CA CYS A 188 1.45 -14.43 7.95
C CYS A 188 0.14 -15.24 7.84
N HIS A 189 0.12 -16.44 8.43
CA HIS A 189 -0.97 -17.39 8.21
C HIS A 189 -2.37 -16.83 8.54
N PRO A 190 -2.59 -16.13 9.68
CA PRO A 190 -3.90 -15.54 9.97
C PRO A 190 -4.36 -14.51 8.93
N PHE A 191 -3.44 -13.68 8.44
CA PHE A 191 -3.75 -12.71 7.39
C PHE A 191 -4.04 -13.41 6.06
N TYR A 192 -3.24 -14.41 5.68
CA TYR A 192 -3.48 -15.22 4.50
C TYR A 192 -4.90 -15.81 4.48
N GLN A 193 -5.35 -16.41 5.59
CA GLN A 193 -6.68 -17.02 5.68
C GLN A 193 -7.80 -16.01 5.43
N LYS A 194 -7.69 -14.81 5.98
CA LYS A 194 -8.65 -13.73 5.75
C LYS A 194 -8.58 -13.24 4.30
N LEU A 195 -7.38 -13.03 3.78
CA LEU A 195 -7.14 -12.48 2.46
C LEU A 195 -7.69 -13.37 1.34
N ILE A 196 -7.53 -14.69 1.42
CA ILE A 196 -8.08 -15.61 0.40
C ILE A 196 -9.61 -15.74 0.45
N ALA A 197 -10.22 -15.36 1.58
CA ALA A 197 -11.66 -15.41 1.79
C ALA A 197 -12.39 -14.14 1.31
N LEU A 198 -11.67 -13.05 1.03
CA LEU A 198 -12.17 -11.85 0.34
C LEU A 198 -12.51 -12.16 -1.11
#